data_AF-A0A5D0SLY7-F1
#
_entry.id   AF-A0A5D0SLY7-F1
#
_cell.length_a   1.000
_cell.length_b   1.000
_cell.length_c   1.000
_cell.angle_alpha   90.00
_cell.angle_beta   90.00
_cell.angle_gamma   90.00
#
_symmetry.space_group_name_H-M   'P 1'
#
loop_
_entity.id
_entity.type
_entity.pdbx_description
1 polymer ?
#
loop_
_entity_poly.entity_id
_entity_poly.type
_entity_poly.pdbx_seq_one_letter_code
_entity_poly.pdbx_strand_id
1 'polypeptide(L)'
;MADHCTDTEHRVGELDPRIVSFYEELRVRFPDHPPYDPASPWMSAPLNVGIDHVSMNISYSARGDEALDVVLDSAKRHGLIIYDPQGDEVTGLGGDYEIPVGAGD
;
A
#
# COMPACT_ATOMS: atom_id res chain seq x y z
N MET A 1 -10.07 3.26 17.86
CA MET A 1 -10.82 2.02 17.59
C MET A 1 -10.16 1.38 16.39
N ALA A 2 -9.24 0.46 16.64
CA ALA A 2 -8.44 -0.25 15.64
C ALA A 2 -9.03 -1.66 15.48
N ASP A 3 -10.27 -1.72 15.01
CA ASP A 3 -11.01 -2.97 14.92
C ASP A 3 -11.87 -2.92 13.65
N HIS A 4 -11.23 -3.17 12.51
CA HIS A 4 -11.83 -3.68 11.27
C HIS A 4 -10.70 -4.24 10.40
N CYS A 5 -10.02 -5.27 10.92
CA CYS A 5 -9.15 -6.17 10.13
C CYS A 5 -9.73 -7.58 10.04
N THR A 6 -11.02 -7.77 10.32
CA THR A 6 -11.59 -9.11 10.52
C THR A 6 -12.90 -9.36 9.79
N ASP A 7 -13.21 -8.62 8.71
CA ASP A 7 -14.40 -8.92 7.90
C ASP A 7 -14.24 -8.41 6.46
N THR A 8 -13.30 -9.00 5.73
CA THR A 8 -13.45 -9.14 4.28
C THR A 8 -12.81 -10.47 3.92
N GLU A 9 -13.65 -11.41 3.51
CA GLU A 9 -13.27 -12.72 2.98
C GLU A 9 -12.04 -12.60 2.09
N HIS A 10 -10.88 -13.08 2.55
CA HIS A 10 -9.74 -13.32 1.67
C HIS A 10 -10.24 -14.23 0.55
N ARG A 11 -10.43 -13.69 -0.66
CA ARG A 11 -10.80 -14.51 -1.82
C ARG A 11 -9.76 -15.61 -1.92
N VAL A 12 -10.13 -16.86 -1.73
CA VAL A 12 -9.23 -17.98 -2.01
C VAL A 12 -8.90 -17.90 -3.51
N GLY A 13 -7.72 -17.41 -3.85
CA GLY A 13 -7.35 -17.01 -5.21
C GLY A 13 -5.83 -16.87 -5.40
N GLU A 14 -5.41 -16.79 -6.66
CA GLU A 14 -4.00 -16.62 -7.05
C GLU A 14 -3.50 -15.21 -6.70
N LEU A 15 -2.24 -15.09 -6.26
CA LEU A 15 -1.62 -13.79 -6.03
C LEU A 15 -1.63 -12.95 -7.31
N ASP A 16 -2.03 -11.69 -7.21
CA ASP A 16 -1.92 -10.77 -8.33
C ASP A 16 -0.44 -10.53 -8.66
N PRO A 17 0.04 -10.85 -9.88
CA PRO A 17 1.45 -10.71 -10.23
C PRO A 17 1.93 -9.26 -10.18
N ARG A 18 1.03 -8.27 -10.28
CA ARG A 18 1.36 -6.84 -10.11
C ARG A 18 1.71 -6.53 -8.66
N ILE A 19 0.97 -7.10 -7.71
CA ILE A 19 1.22 -6.97 -6.28
C ILE A 19 2.54 -7.65 -5.90
N VAL A 20 2.79 -8.84 -6.44
CA VAL A 20 4.08 -9.52 -6.24
C VAL A 20 5.24 -8.67 -6.75
N SER A 21 5.12 -8.14 -7.98
CA SER A 21 6.17 -7.33 -8.59
C SER A 21 6.42 -6.04 -7.80
N PHE A 22 5.35 -5.37 -7.38
CA PHE A 22 5.41 -4.18 -6.54
C PHE A 22 6.08 -4.46 -5.19
N TYR A 23 5.66 -5.52 -4.50
CA TYR A 23 6.20 -5.86 -3.18
C TYR A 23 7.69 -6.26 -3.25
N GLU A 24 8.07 -7.05 -4.25
CA GLU A 24 9.47 -7.43 -4.46
C GLU A 24 10.35 -6.22 -4.76
N GLU A 25 9.90 -5.29 -5.62
CA GLU A 25 10.62 -4.04 -5.88
C GLU A 25 10.76 -3.19 -4.61
N LEU A 26 9.67 -3.06 -3.86
CA LEU A 26 9.64 -2.27 -2.62
C LEU A 26 10.63 -2.82 -1.59
N ARG A 27 10.70 -4.14 -1.45
CA ARG A 27 11.64 -4.82 -0.54
C ARG A 27 13.10 -4.69 -0.92
N VAL A 28 13.41 -4.61 -2.21
CA VAL A 28 14.79 -4.38 -2.67
C VAL A 28 15.26 -3.00 -2.23
N ARG A 29 14.36 -2.01 -2.25
CA ARG A 29 14.70 -0.62 -1.90
C ARG A 29 14.58 -0.31 -0.41
N PHE A 30 13.58 -0.87 0.24
CA PHE A 30 13.29 -0.68 1.66
C PHE A 30 12.99 -2.03 2.32
N PRO A 31 14.02 -2.74 2.81
CA PRO A 31 13.86 -4.04 3.43
C PRO A 31 12.90 -3.99 4.64
N ASP A 32 11.93 -4.92 4.67
CA ASP A 32 10.96 -5.09 5.78
C ASP A 32 11.21 -6.37 6.60
N HIS A 33 12.39 -6.99 6.45
CA HIS A 33 12.80 -8.20 7.17
C HIS A 33 14.07 -7.94 8.00
N PRO A 34 14.30 -8.72 9.07
CA PRO A 34 15.49 -8.55 9.90
C PRO A 34 16.79 -8.88 9.12
N PRO A 35 17.91 -8.19 9.42
CA PRO A 35 18.04 -7.13 10.42
C PRO A 35 17.40 -5.81 9.97
N TYR A 36 16.58 -5.21 10.83
CA TYR A 36 15.91 -3.95 10.52
C TYR A 36 16.89 -2.78 10.54
N ASP A 37 16.89 -2.03 9.44
CA ASP A 37 17.70 -0.83 9.32
C ASP A 37 17.09 0.31 10.18
N PRO A 38 17.87 1.00 11.03
CA PRO A 38 17.35 2.10 11.84
C PRO A 38 16.90 3.30 10.99
N ALA A 39 17.38 3.43 9.76
CA ALA A 39 16.93 4.40 8.78
C ALA A 39 15.72 3.91 7.96
N SER A 40 15.17 2.72 8.24
CA SER A 40 13.98 2.20 7.58
C SER A 40 12.81 3.20 7.64
N PRO A 41 12.08 3.40 6.53
CA PRO A 41 10.91 4.26 6.51
C PRO A 41 9.69 3.61 7.19
N TRP A 42 9.72 2.29 7.41
CA TRP A 42 8.60 1.51 7.93
C TRP A 42 8.46 1.68 9.44
N MET A 43 7.28 2.12 9.89
CA MET A 43 6.90 2.15 11.31
C MET A 43 6.44 0.78 11.82
N SER A 44 6.05 -0.10 10.89
CA SER A 44 5.70 -1.49 11.18
C SER A 44 6.30 -2.37 10.08
N ALA A 45 7.14 -3.31 10.50
CA ALA A 45 7.76 -4.31 9.63
C ALA A 45 7.62 -5.69 10.29
N PRO A 46 7.36 -6.77 9.52
CA PRO A 46 7.18 -6.78 8.06
C PRO A 46 5.91 -6.07 7.60
N LEU A 47 5.86 -5.75 6.31
CA LEU A 47 4.65 -5.21 5.68
C LEU A 47 3.55 -6.28 5.70
N ASN A 48 2.29 -5.84 5.76
CA ASN A 48 1.17 -6.77 5.67
C ASN A 48 0.85 -7.01 4.19
N VAL A 49 0.97 -8.25 3.72
CA VAL A 49 0.79 -8.60 2.31
C VAL A 49 -0.38 -9.57 2.18
N GLY A 50 -1.41 -9.12 1.47
CA GLY A 50 -2.52 -9.95 1.01
C GLY A 50 -2.26 -10.48 -0.40
N ILE A 51 -3.23 -11.23 -0.93
CA ILE A 51 -3.16 -11.74 -2.32
C ILE A 51 -3.30 -10.63 -3.38
N ASP A 52 -3.98 -9.54 -3.01
CA ASP A 52 -4.40 -8.45 -3.89
C ASP A 52 -3.91 -7.06 -3.42
N HIS A 53 -3.23 -6.99 -2.27
CA HIS A 53 -2.80 -5.71 -1.70
C HIS A 53 -1.55 -5.84 -0.82
N VAL A 54 -0.90 -4.69 -0.59
CA VAL A 54 0.13 -4.51 0.43
C VAL A 54 -0.29 -3.35 1.33
N SER A 55 -0.38 -3.58 2.63
CA SER A 55 -0.59 -2.51 3.61
C SER A 55 0.74 -2.14 4.28
N MET A 56 0.99 -0.85 4.38
CA MET A 56 2.24 -0.30 4.90
C MET A 56 1.97 0.84 5.89
N ASN A 57 2.81 0.93 6.92
CA ASN A 57 2.84 2.06 7.84
C ASN A 57 4.15 2.82 7.66
N ILE A 58 4.07 4.05 7.20
CA ILE A 58 5.24 4.90 6.89
C ILE A 58 5.46 5.91 8.02
N SER A 59 6.72 6.18 8.34
CA SER A 59 7.08 7.19 9.34
C SER A 59 6.87 8.61 8.80
N TYR A 60 6.27 9.51 9.60
CA TYR A 60 6.17 10.93 9.25
C TYR A 60 7.53 11.62 9.44
N SER A 61 8.37 11.55 8.41
CA SER A 61 9.74 12.07 8.40
C SER A 61 10.27 12.12 6.96
N ALA A 62 11.39 12.83 6.73
CA ALA A 62 11.96 12.96 5.39
C ALA A 62 12.22 11.61 4.68
N ARG A 63 12.69 10.58 5.40
CA ARG A 63 12.86 9.23 4.85
C ARG A 63 11.53 8.56 4.46
N GLY A 64 10.45 8.91 5.16
CA GLY A 64 9.11 8.44 4.88
C GLY A 64 8.52 9.15 3.67
N ASP A 65 8.75 10.45 3.52
CA ASP A 65 8.41 11.19 2.30
C ASP A 65 9.12 10.59 1.07
N GLU A 66 10.42 10.30 1.16
CA GLU A 66 11.18 9.63 0.09
C GLU A 66 10.63 8.23 -0.24
N ALA A 67 10.20 7.48 0.78
CA ALA A 67 9.58 6.18 0.57
C ALA A 67 8.18 6.30 -0.06
N LEU A 68 7.41 7.32 0.31
CA LEU A 68 6.09 7.60 -0.25
C LEU A 68 6.18 7.93 -1.74
N ASP A 69 7.13 8.78 -2.15
CA ASP A 69 7.39 9.07 -3.57
C ASP A 69 7.69 7.79 -4.38
N VAL A 70 8.51 6.90 -3.83
CA VAL A 70 8.83 5.60 -4.46
C VAL A 70 7.59 4.70 -4.55
N VAL A 71 6.79 4.65 -3.49
CA VAL A 71 5.55 3.86 -3.45
C VAL A 71 4.57 4.36 -4.52
N LEU A 72 4.39 5.69 -4.63
CA LEU A 72 3.52 6.31 -5.64
C LEU A 72 4.00 6.02 -7.07
N ASP A 73 5.29 6.17 -7.35
CA ASP A 73 5.86 5.87 -8.66
C ASP A 73 5.75 4.38 -9.01
N SER A 74 6.09 3.50 -8.07
CA SER A 74 6.04 2.05 -8.25
C SER A 74 4.62 1.56 -8.48
N ALA A 75 3.66 2.02 -7.65
CA ALA A 75 2.25 1.70 -7.82
C ALA A 75 1.74 2.12 -9.20
N LYS A 76 2.08 3.33 -9.65
CA LYS A 76 1.74 3.80 -10.99
C LYS A 76 2.33 2.91 -12.09
N ARG A 77 3.60 2.52 -11.98
CA ARG A 77 4.26 1.63 -12.96
C ARG A 77 3.64 0.24 -13.03
N HIS A 78 3.16 -0.27 -11.89
CA HIS A 78 2.49 -1.57 -11.80
C HIS A 78 0.97 -1.50 -12.06
N GLY A 79 0.41 -0.31 -12.33
CA GLY A 79 -1.02 -0.13 -12.56
C GLY A 79 -1.87 -0.44 -11.32
N LEU A 80 -1.36 -0.06 -10.15
CA LEU A 80 -2.00 -0.21 -8.86
C LEU A 80 -2.64 1.11 -8.41
N ILE A 81 -3.63 0.97 -7.53
CA ILE A 81 -4.23 2.08 -6.79
C ILE A 81 -3.66 2.08 -5.36
N ILE A 82 -3.60 3.26 -4.77
CA ILE A 82 -3.24 3.48 -3.37
C ILE A 82 -4.46 4.07 -2.68
N TYR A 83 -4.81 3.48 -1.54
CA TYR A 83 -5.80 4.00 -0.63
C TYR A 83 -5.11 4.53 0.62
N ASP A 84 -5.35 5.80 0.96
CA ASP A 84 -4.90 6.41 2.21
C ASP A 84 -6.07 6.45 3.23
N PRO A 85 -6.02 5.64 4.29
CA PRO A 85 -7.09 5.60 5.29
C PRO A 85 -7.11 6.81 6.22
N GLN A 86 -6.11 7.71 6.18
CA GLN A 86 -6.08 8.90 7.04
C GLN A 86 -6.94 10.03 6.46
N GLY A 87 -6.94 10.17 5.13
CA GLY A 87 -7.72 11.13 4.37
C GLY A 87 -8.95 10.55 3.66
N ASP A 88 -9.14 9.22 3.68
CA ASP A 88 -10.12 8.50 2.86
C ASP A 88 -9.94 8.81 1.36
N GLU A 89 -8.69 8.81 0.91
CA GLU A 89 -8.31 9.20 -0.45
C GLU A 89 -7.87 8.00 -1.27
N VAL A 90 -8.27 7.95 -2.54
CA VAL A 90 -7.79 6.98 -3.52
C VAL A 90 -6.97 7.73 -4.58
N THR A 91 -5.73 7.28 -4.78
CA THR A 91 -4.83 7.82 -5.81
C THR A 91 -4.32 6.67 -6.68
N GLY A 92 -4.28 6.87 -8.00
CA GLY A 92 -3.80 5.88 -8.95
C GLY A 92 -4.77 5.66 -10.09
N LEU A 93 -4.23 5.18 -11.21
CA LEU A 93 -4.87 5.12 -12.54
C LEU A 93 -5.33 6.51 -13.05
N GLY A 94 -5.20 6.72 -14.35
CA GLY A 94 -5.29 8.04 -14.98
C GLY A 94 -6.72 8.57 -15.10
N GLY A 95 -7.44 8.73 -13.98
CA GLY A 95 -8.74 9.39 -13.92
C GLY A 95 -9.96 8.49 -14.12
N ASP A 96 -9.86 7.17 -13.96
CA ASP A 96 -10.99 6.24 -14.10
C ASP A 96 -11.72 5.88 -12.78
N TYR A 97 -11.28 6.42 -11.64
CA TYR A 97 -12.07 6.37 -10.41
C TYR A 97 -13.01 7.59 -10.36
N GLU A 98 -14.14 7.52 -11.06
CA GLU A 98 -15.31 8.29 -10.65
C GLU A 98 -15.87 7.55 -9.43
N ILE A 99 -15.67 8.07 -8.21
CA ILE A 99 -16.53 7.66 -7.09
C ILE A 99 -17.91 8.22 -7.42
N PRO A 100 -18.96 7.41 -7.69
CA PRO A 100 -20.30 7.93 -7.59
C PRO A 100 -20.52 8.23 -6.12
N VAL A 101 -20.30 9.49 -5.72
CA VAL A 101 -20.87 10.00 -4.48
C VAL A 101 -22.37 9.75 -4.57
N GLY A 102 -22.86 8.88 -3.70
CA GLY A 102 -24.23 8.39 -3.73
C GLY A 102 -25.22 9.53 -3.86
N ALA A 103 -26.02 9.48 -4.92
CA ALA A 103 -27.33 10.10 -4.92
C ALA A 103 -28.27 9.24 -4.06
N GLY A 104 -28.89 9.87 -3.05
CA GLY A 104 -29.94 9.30 -2.19
C GLY A 104 -29.65 9.60 -0.72
N ASP A 105 -30.45 10.37 0.03
CA ASP A 105 -31.81 10.91 -0.12
C ASP A 105 -31.81 12.38 0.36
#